data_AF-A0A0G1K669-F1
#
_entry.id   AF-A0A0G1K669-F1
#
_cell.length_a   1.000
_cell.length_b   1.000
_cell.length_c   1.000
_cell.angle_alpha   90.00
_cell.angle_beta   90.00
_cell.angle_gamma   90.00
#
_symmetry.space_group_name_H-M   'P 1'
#
loop_
_entity.id
_entity.type
_entity.pdbx_description
1 polymer ?
#
loop_
_entity_poly.entity_id
_entity_poly.type
_entity_poly.pdbx_seq_one_letter_code
_entity_poly.pdbx_strand_id
1 'polypeptide(L)'
;MYNQTPLITYLPSEESDFELLAHPGWKAEMIPLKRSKQCARCFTSLLKGSKAVVLSMIDPEAHIAKNGGTKENAYRTIVYCSVSCNRAAQFNIKANQSKWRK
;
A
#
# COMPACT_ATOMS: atom_id res chain seq x y z
N MET A 1 -1.91 37.83 -10.42
CA MET A 1 -1.22 36.59 -10.01
C MET A 1 -2.00 36.00 -8.86
N TYR A 2 -2.65 34.85 -9.03
CA TYR A 2 -3.38 34.21 -7.94
C TYR A 2 -2.38 33.50 -7.03
N ASN A 3 -2.17 34.05 -5.84
CA ASN A 3 -1.52 33.38 -4.72
C ASN A 3 -2.45 32.26 -4.24
N GLN A 4 -2.43 31.12 -4.92
CA GLN A 4 -2.98 29.90 -4.34
C GLN A 4 -1.96 29.37 -3.34
N THR A 5 -2.15 29.74 -2.08
CA THR A 5 -1.58 28.99 -0.95
C THR A 5 -1.87 27.51 -1.21
N PRO A 6 -0.88 26.61 -1.25
CA PRO A 6 -1.17 25.19 -1.41
C PRO A 6 -2.13 24.80 -0.29
N LEU A 7 -3.27 24.20 -0.63
CA LEU A 7 -4.20 23.66 0.36
C LEU A 7 -3.39 22.70 1.24
N ILE A 8 -3.13 23.12 2.47
CA ILE A 8 -2.61 22.23 3.51
C ILE A 8 -3.82 21.39 3.91
N THR A 9 -4.00 20.26 3.23
CA THR A 9 -4.99 19.27 3.61
C THR A 9 -4.52 18.67 4.92
N TYR A 10 -5.09 19.13 6.04
CA TYR A 10 -4.92 18.51 7.34
C TYR A 10 -5.49 17.09 7.25
N LEU A 11 -4.62 16.09 7.21
CA LEU A 11 -5.03 14.71 7.44
C LEU A 11 -5.47 14.60 8.91
N PRO A 12 -6.71 14.15 9.19
CA PRO A 12 -7.19 13.84 10.53
C PRO A 12 -6.17 13.01 11.32
N SER A 13 -6.03 13.30 12.62
CA SER A 13 -5.05 12.68 13.50
C SER A 13 -5.23 11.17 13.68
N GLU A 14 -6.40 10.65 13.34
CA GLU A 14 -6.74 9.23 13.42
C GLU A 14 -6.77 8.63 12.02
N GLU A 15 -5.65 8.02 11.62
CA GLU A 15 -5.57 7.27 10.36
C GLU A 15 -6.48 6.01 10.34
N SER A 16 -7.11 5.65 11.48
CA SER A 16 -7.97 4.47 11.65
C SER A 16 -9.28 4.54 10.87
N ASP A 17 -9.79 5.75 10.60
CA ASP A 17 -11.06 5.95 9.90
C ASP A 17 -10.91 6.00 8.38
N PHE A 18 -9.67 5.99 7.89
CA PHE A 18 -9.40 6.00 6.47
C PHE A 18 -9.43 4.61 5.88
N GLU A 19 -10.26 4.46 4.85
CA GLU A 19 -10.30 3.24 4.04
C GLU A 19 -8.90 2.83 3.57
N LEU A 20 -8.50 1.60 3.93
CA LEU A 20 -7.30 0.94 3.48
C LEU A 20 -7.51 0.39 2.07
N LEU A 21 -6.96 1.08 1.08
CA LEU A 21 -7.07 0.65 -0.30
C LEU A 21 -6.20 -0.58 -0.58
N ALA A 22 -6.75 -1.53 -1.33
CA ALA A 22 -6.02 -2.70 -1.82
C ALA A 22 -6.21 -2.86 -3.34
N HIS A 23 -5.29 -3.56 -4.00
CA HIS A 23 -5.45 -3.98 -5.38
C HIS A 23 -6.49 -5.11 -5.51
N PRO A 24 -7.16 -5.28 -6.66
CA PRO A 24 -7.99 -6.46 -6.90
C PRO A 24 -7.21 -7.76 -6.64
N GLY A 25 -7.78 -8.66 -5.83
CA GLY A 25 -7.14 -9.90 -5.40
C GLY A 25 -6.18 -9.75 -4.20
N TRP A 26 -6.04 -8.55 -3.64
CA TRP A 26 -5.25 -8.26 -2.45
C TRP A 26 -6.15 -7.74 -1.33
N LYS A 27 -5.71 -7.96 -0.09
CA LYS A 27 -6.26 -7.37 1.13
C LYS A 27 -5.24 -6.44 1.77
N ALA A 28 -5.72 -5.37 2.40
CA ALA A 28 -4.91 -4.43 3.16
C ALA A 28 -5.37 -4.43 4.62
N GLU A 29 -4.44 -4.62 5.55
CA GLU A 29 -4.70 -4.66 7.00
C GLU A 29 -3.68 -3.78 7.72
N MET A 30 -4.09 -3.06 8.77
CA MET A 30 -3.17 -2.33 9.64
C MET A 30 -2.76 -3.23 10.81
N ILE A 31 -1.53 -3.72 10.79
CA ILE A 31 -1.04 -4.72 11.76
C ILE A 31 0.38 -4.37 12.25
N PRO A 32 0.77 -4.82 13.46
CA PRO A 32 2.15 -4.70 13.92
C PRO A 32 3.09 -5.59 13.10
N LEU A 33 4.25 -5.04 12.73
CA LEU A 33 5.23 -5.77 11.93
C LEU A 33 5.94 -6.88 12.72
N LYS A 34 5.97 -8.09 12.14
CA LYS A 34 6.70 -9.24 12.72
C LYS A 34 8.23 -9.10 12.63
N ARG A 35 8.73 -8.32 11.66
CA ARG A 35 10.16 -8.05 11.40
C ARG A 35 10.30 -6.62 10.90
N SER A 36 11.48 -6.03 11.05
CA SER A 36 11.76 -4.71 10.48
C SER A 36 11.60 -4.76 8.95
N LYS A 37 11.01 -3.70 8.39
CA LYS A 37 10.70 -3.57 6.96
C LYS A 37 10.97 -2.14 6.51
N GLN A 38 10.95 -1.91 5.20
CA GLN A 38 10.94 -0.56 4.65
C GLN A 38 9.57 -0.27 4.05
N CYS A 39 9.11 0.97 4.19
CA CYS A 39 7.93 1.45 3.50
C CYS A 39 8.14 1.37 1.98
N ALA A 40 7.25 0.69 1.26
CA ALA A 40 7.33 0.51 -0.18
C ALA A 40 7.13 1.82 -0.98
N ARG A 41 6.67 2.91 -0.34
CA ARG A 41 6.48 4.21 -1.00
C ARG A 41 7.61 5.21 -0.75
N CYS A 42 7.96 5.43 0.52
CA CYS A 42 8.92 6.46 0.94
C CYS A 42 10.24 5.89 1.45
N PHE A 43 10.42 4.57 1.46
CA PHE A 43 11.64 3.87 1.90
C PHE A 43 12.04 4.09 3.38
N THR A 44 11.18 4.72 4.17
CA THR A 44 11.35 4.86 5.62
C THR A 44 11.47 3.47 6.26
N SER A 45 12.50 3.30 7.08
CA SER A 45 12.70 2.09 7.89
C SER A 45 11.64 2.00 8.99
N LEU A 46 10.98 0.84 9.07
CA LEU A 46 9.97 0.50 10.06
C LEU A 46 10.53 -0.59 10.97
N LEU A 47 10.49 -0.34 12.26
CA LEU A 47 11.00 -1.29 13.25
C LEU A 47 10.01 -2.43 13.47
N LYS A 48 10.52 -3.56 13.95
CA LYS A 48 9.68 -4.66 14.44
C LYS A 48 8.71 -4.12 15.50
N GLY A 49 7.44 -4.49 15.41
CA GLY A 49 6.38 -4.06 16.32
C GLY A 49 5.69 -2.74 15.93
N SER A 50 6.26 -1.94 15.02
CA SER A 50 5.57 -0.76 14.49
C SER A 50 4.27 -1.15 13.78
N LYS A 51 3.18 -0.42 14.02
CA LYS A 51 1.95 -0.55 13.24
C LYS A 51 2.21 -0.05 11.82
N ALA A 52 1.82 -0.84 10.83
CA ALA A 52 1.99 -0.53 9.43
C ALA A 52 0.81 -1.09 8.62
N VAL A 53 0.58 -0.53 7.44
CA VAL A 53 -0.39 -1.09 6.49
C VAL A 53 0.31 -2.18 5.70
N VAL A 54 -0.21 -3.40 5.78
CA VAL A 54 0.32 -4.57 5.09
C VAL A 54 -0.68 -5.01 4.03
N LEU A 55 -0.23 -5.00 2.78
CA LEU A 55 -0.95 -5.59 1.66
C LEU A 55 -0.46 -7.02 1.47
N SER A 56 -1.41 -7.94 1.37
CA SER A 56 -1.18 -9.36 1.10
C SER A 56 -2.20 -9.87 0.10
N MET A 57 -1.85 -10.92 -0.65
CA MET A 57 -2.79 -11.57 -1.55
C MET A 57 -3.89 -12.27 -0.75
N ILE A 58 -5.15 -12.19 -1.22
CA ILE A 58 -6.29 -12.82 -0.53
C ILE A 58 -6.16 -14.35 -0.62
N ASP A 59 -5.90 -14.84 -1.82
CA ASP A 59 -5.74 -16.27 -2.10
C ASP A 59 -4.47 -16.49 -2.94
N PRO A 60 -3.31 -16.66 -2.28
CA PRO A 60 -2.06 -16.89 -2.98
C PRO A 60 -2.03 -18.23 -3.71
N GLU A 61 -2.74 -19.25 -3.23
CA GLU A 61 -2.73 -20.59 -3.84
C GLU A 61 -3.51 -20.60 -5.15
N ALA A 62 -4.72 -20.00 -5.16
CA ALA A 62 -5.47 -19.83 -6.39
C ALA A 62 -4.73 -18.94 -7.41
N HIS A 63 -3.99 -17.94 -6.95
CA HIS A 63 -3.17 -17.10 -7.82
C HIS A 63 -2.05 -17.87 -8.50
N ILE A 64 -1.36 -18.76 -7.77
CA ILE A 64 -0.32 -19.66 -8.32
C ILE A 64 -0.95 -20.57 -9.38
N ALA A 65 -2.07 -21.21 -9.05
CA ALA A 65 -2.74 -22.15 -9.95
C ALA A 65 -3.23 -21.49 -11.25
N LYS A 66 -3.71 -20.23 -11.17
CA LYS A 66 -4.28 -19.51 -12.31
C LYS A 66 -3.25 -18.81 -13.20
N ASN A 67 -2.20 -18.25 -12.61
CA ASN A 67 -1.26 -17.37 -13.33
C ASN A 67 0.16 -17.95 -13.48
N GLY A 68 0.41 -19.16 -12.98
CA GLY A 68 1.73 -19.81 -13.09
C GLY A 68 2.84 -19.12 -12.28
N GLY A 69 2.48 -18.41 -11.21
CA GLY A 69 3.43 -17.67 -10.37
C GLY A 69 4.22 -18.56 -9.40
N THR A 70 5.37 -18.07 -8.93
CA THR A 70 6.11 -18.74 -7.84
C THR A 70 5.43 -18.50 -6.48
N LYS A 71 5.60 -19.44 -5.54
CA LYS A 71 5.12 -19.28 -4.15
C LYS A 71 5.60 -17.96 -3.55
N GLU A 72 6.88 -17.64 -3.69
CA GLU A 72 7.45 -16.41 -3.12
C GLU A 72 6.76 -15.13 -3.61
N ASN A 73 6.33 -15.09 -4.87
CA ASN A 73 5.61 -13.94 -5.41
C ASN A 73 4.17 -13.87 -4.91
N ALA A 74 3.47 -15.00 -4.81
CA ALA A 74 2.09 -15.04 -4.35
C ALA A 74 1.95 -14.70 -2.85
N TYR A 75 2.90 -15.16 -2.01
CA TYR A 75 2.92 -14.83 -0.58
C TYR A 75 3.63 -13.52 -0.26
N ARG A 76 4.07 -12.77 -1.28
CA ARG A 76 4.75 -11.49 -1.07
C ARG A 76 3.79 -10.51 -0.39
N THR A 77 4.32 -9.81 0.62
CA THR A 77 3.62 -8.71 1.28
C THR A 77 4.27 -7.39 0.90
N ILE A 78 3.44 -6.36 0.77
CA ILE A 78 3.87 -4.97 0.56
C ILE A 78 3.54 -4.20 1.83
N VAL A 79 4.47 -3.40 2.33
CA VAL A 79 4.33 -2.70 3.61
C VAL A 79 4.40 -1.20 3.39
N TYR A 80 3.45 -0.46 3.97
CA TYR A 80 3.44 1.00 4.00
C TYR A 80 3.44 1.50 5.44
N CYS A 81 4.19 2.57 5.69
CA CYS A 81 4.31 3.16 7.03
C CYS A 81 3.02 3.83 7.53
N SER A 82 2.11 4.18 6.62
CA SER A 82 0.87 4.90 6.92
C SER A 82 -0.20 4.64 5.87
N VAL A 83 -1.46 4.96 6.19
CA VAL A 83 -2.57 4.89 5.24
C VAL A 83 -2.35 5.86 4.08
N SER A 84 -1.79 7.03 4.38
CA SER A 84 -1.42 8.04 3.40
C SER A 84 -0.40 7.52 2.38
N CYS A 85 0.62 6.77 2.84
CA CYS A 85 1.60 6.14 1.94
C CYS A 85 0.99 5.05 1.05
N ASN A 86 0.07 4.24 1.61
CA ASN A 86 -0.66 3.26 0.81
C ASN A 86 -1.48 3.95 -0.29
N ARG A 87 -2.30 4.95 0.06
CA ARG A 87 -3.12 5.69 -0.91
C ARG A 87 -2.28 6.32 -2.01
N ALA A 88 -1.19 7.01 -1.67
CA ALA A 88 -0.30 7.61 -2.64
C ALA A 88 0.29 6.58 -3.62
N ALA A 89 0.64 5.38 -3.13
CA ALA A 89 1.11 4.30 -4.00
C ALA A 89 0.02 3.81 -4.96
N GLN A 90 -1.22 3.65 -4.48
CA GLN A 90 -2.36 3.25 -5.31
C GLN A 90 -2.68 4.26 -6.41
N PHE A 91 -2.66 5.56 -6.08
CA PHE A 91 -2.84 6.63 -7.07
C PHE A 91 -1.77 6.59 -8.17
N ASN A 92 -0.50 6.42 -7.79
CA ASN A 92 0.60 6.32 -8.76
C ASN A 92 0.44 5.09 -9.68
N ILE A 93 0.00 3.96 -9.15
CA ILE A 93 -0.23 2.74 -9.96
C ILE A 93 -1.36 2.99 -10.97
N LYS A 94 -2.50 3.56 -10.53
CA LYS A 94 -3.60 3.90 -11.44
C LYS A 94 -3.19 4.92 -12.51
N ALA A 95 -2.46 5.97 -12.12
CA ALA A 95 -1.98 7.01 -13.03
C ALA A 95 -0.98 6.49 -14.06
N ASN A 96 -0.16 5.50 -13.70
CA ASN A 96 0.72 4.85 -14.67
C ASN A 96 -0.06 3.89 -15.56
N GLN A 97 -0.97 3.07 -15.03
CA GLN A 97 -1.79 2.16 -15.84
C GLN A 97 -2.61 2.88 -16.92
N SER A 98 -3.10 4.09 -16.66
CA SER A 98 -3.81 4.89 -17.67
C SER A 98 -2.90 5.44 -18.77
N LYS A 99 -1.61 5.66 -18.50
CA LYS A 99 -0.63 6.07 -19.51
C LYS A 99 -0.28 4.95 -20.49
N TRP A 100 -0.25 3.70 -20.04
CA TRP A 100 0.08 2.53 -20.87
C TRP A 100 -1.12 1.95 -21.65
N ARG A 101 -2.32 2.50 -21.45
CA ARG A 101 -3.55 2.11 -22.18
C ARG A 101 -3.93 3.08 -23.31
N LYS A 102 -3.07 4.05 -23.63
CA LYS A 102 -3.15 4.89 -24.82
C LYS A 102 -2.08 4.46 -25.80
#